data_AF-A0A2G5BIU6-F1
#
_entry.id   AF-A0A2G5BIU6-F1
#
_cell.length_a   1.000
_cell.length_b   1.000
_cell.length_c   1.000
_cell.angle_alpha   90.00
_cell.angle_beta   90.00
_cell.angle_gamma   90.00
#
_symmetry.space_group_name_H-M   'P 1'
#
loop_
_entity.id
_entity.type
_entity.pdbx_description
1 polymer ?
#
loop_
_entity_poly.entity_id
_entity_poly.type
_entity_poly.pdbx_seq_one_letter_code
_entity_poly.pdbx_strand_id
1 'polypeptide(L)' 'KGRRPFPLNPAFRPRAPLTDKIKEAIYKKYLKDPLLNTPRVLGDNYKVSIKRIEAIIK' A
#
# COMPACT_ATOMS: atom_id res chain seq x y z
N LYS A 1 -13.89 1.86 18.36
CA LYS A 1 -14.05 2.79 17.20
C LYS A 1 -14.18 2.01 15.89
N GLY A 2 -15.34 2.09 15.19
CA GLY A 2 -15.40 2.18 13.72
C GLY A 2 -15.23 0.94 12.82
N ARG A 3 -15.65 -0.28 13.18
CA ARG A 3 -15.56 -1.43 12.23
C ARG A 3 -16.63 -1.45 11.13
N ARG A 4 -17.69 -0.66 11.26
CA ARG A 4 -18.78 -0.54 10.28
C ARG A 4 -19.24 0.92 10.21
N PRO A 5 -18.80 1.69 9.21
CA PRO A 5 -19.18 3.10 9.09
C PRO A 5 -20.65 3.27 8.68
N PHE A 6 -21.25 2.24 8.05
CA PHE A 6 -22.65 2.25 7.63
C PHE A 6 -23.40 1.06 8.26
N PRO A 7 -24.39 1.30 9.14
CA PRO A 7 -25.14 0.23 9.81
C PRO A 7 -25.87 -0.71 8.83
N LEU A 8 -26.43 -0.15 7.75
CA LEU A 8 -27.20 -0.88 6.73
C LEU A 8 -26.36 -1.41 5.56
N ASN A 9 -25.05 -1.10 5.51
CA ASN A 9 -24.13 -1.65 4.52
C ASN A 9 -22.96 -2.39 5.22
N PRO A 10 -23.17 -3.65 5.64
CA PRO A 10 -22.16 -4.45 6.33
C PRO A 10 -20.96 -4.83 5.44
N ALA A 11 -21.12 -4.73 4.12
CA ALA A 11 -20.12 -5.07 3.13
C ALA A 11 -19.05 -3.98 3.01
N PHE A 12 -19.41 -2.72 3.22
CA PHE A 12 -18.45 -1.63 3.19
C PHE A 12 -17.55 -1.63 4.43
N ARG A 13 -16.33 -2.14 4.24
CA ARG A 13 -15.29 -2.23 5.28
C ARG A 13 -14.02 -1.58 4.75
N PRO A 14 -13.84 -0.26 4.94
CA PRO A 14 -12.67 0.43 4.43
C PRO A 14 -11.42 -0.17 5.09
N ARG A 15 -10.44 -0.51 4.26
CA ARG A 15 -9.15 -0.99 4.77
C ARG A 15 -8.40 0.17 5.40
N ALA A 16 -7.68 -0.11 6.48
CA ALA A 16 -6.83 0.90 7.10
C ALA A 16 -5.82 1.46 6.07
N PRO A 17 -5.50 2.77 6.16
CA PRO A 17 -4.43 3.34 5.34
C PRO A 17 -3.10 2.68 5.67
N LEU A 18 -2.17 2.71 4.71
CA LEU A 18 -0.78 2.34 4.97
C LEU A 18 -0.14 3.41 5.86
N THR A 19 0.62 2.97 6.86
CA THR A 19 1.42 3.87 7.71
C THR A 19 2.51 4.55 6.89
N ASP A 20 2.85 5.79 7.23
CA ASP A 20 3.87 6.55 6.48
C ASP A 20 5.25 5.90 6.50
N LYS A 21 5.63 5.27 7.62
CA LYS A 21 6.85 4.46 7.72
C LYS A 21 6.98 3.39 6.62
N ILE A 22 5.87 2.74 6.25
CA ILE A 22 5.86 1.72 5.19
C ILE A 22 6.00 2.38 3.82
N LYS A 23 5.30 3.50 3.58
CA LYS A 23 5.40 4.25 2.32
C LYS A 23 6.83 4.74 2.10
N GLU A 24 7.46 5.29 3.12
CA GLU A 24 8.87 5.71 3.07
C GLU A 24 9.81 4.52 2.79
N ALA A 25 9.59 3.38 3.44
CA ALA A 25 10.42 2.20 3.22
C ALA A 25 10.29 1.64 1.79
N ILE A 26 9.08 1.69 1.20
CA ILE A 26 8.84 1.35 -0.21
C ILE A 26 9.60 2.32 -1.11
N TYR A 27 9.46 3.63 -0.87
CA TYR A 27 10.10 4.67 -1.66
C TYR A 27 11.64 4.58 -1.60
N LYS A 28 12.21 4.44 -0.41
CA LYS A 28 13.66 4.29 -0.19
C LYS A 28 14.21 3.03 -0.87
N LYS A 29 13.48 1.90 -0.84
CA LYS A 29 13.90 0.67 -1.55
C LYS A 29 13.87 0.84 -3.06
N TYR A 30 12.83 1.48 -3.60
CA TYR A 30 12.75 1.78 -5.03
C TYR A 30 13.92 2.66 -5.48
N LEU A 31 14.22 3.74 -4.74
CA LEU A 31 15.34 4.64 -5.06
C LEU A 31 16.71 3.97 -4.99
N LYS A 32 16.90 2.98 -4.11
CA LYS A 32 18.19 2.29 -3.96
C LYS A 32 18.56 1.49 -5.21
N ASP A 33 17.58 0.81 -5.81
CA ASP A 33 17.77 0.04 -7.05
C ASP A 33 16.40 -0.18 -7.71
N PRO A 34 16.00 0.68 -8.68
CA PRO A 34 14.72 0.58 -9.36
C PRO A 34 14.56 -0.66 -10.25
N LEU A 35 15.69 -1.23 -10.72
CA LEU A 35 15.68 -2.41 -11.60
C LEU A 35 15.36 -3.67 -10.80
N LEU A 36 15.93 -3.77 -9.59
CA LEU A 36 15.66 -4.88 -8.69
C LEU A 36 14.35 -4.70 -7.89
N ASN A 37 14.07 -3.47 -7.45
CA ASN A 37 12.89 -3.14 -6.65
C ASN A 37 11.73 -2.62 -7.50
N THR A 38 11.38 -3.36 -8.55
CA THR A 38 10.24 -2.97 -9.42
C THR A 38 8.93 -2.90 -8.61
N PRO A 39 7.91 -2.14 -9.10
CA PRO A 39 6.61 -2.07 -8.44
C PRO A 39 5.95 -3.44 -8.20
N ARG A 40 6.22 -4.41 -9.07
CA ARG A 40 5.75 -5.79 -8.94
C ARG A 40 6.40 -6.50 -7.75
N VAL A 41 7.73 -6.46 -7.68
CA VAL A 41 8.51 -7.07 -6.58
C VAL A 41 8.14 -6.43 -5.23
N LEU A 42 8.03 -5.10 -5.20
CA LEU A 42 7.63 -4.39 -3.98
C LEU A 42 6.18 -4.71 -3.58
N GLY A 43 5.26 -4.86 -4.55
CA GLY A 43 3.88 -5.26 -4.28
C GLY A 43 3.79 -6.63 -3.62
N ASP A 44 4.53 -7.61 -4.13
CA ASP A 44 4.60 -8.96 -3.57
C ASP A 44 5.23 -9.00 -2.18
N ASN A 45 6.26 -8.19 -1.95
CA ASN A 45 6.96 -8.09 -0.66
C ASN A 45 6.11 -7.44 0.43
N TYR A 46 5.40 -6.35 0.11
CA TYR A 46 4.59 -5.60 1.07
C TYR A 46 3.12 -6.03 1.11
N LYS A 47 2.71 -7.01 0.27
CA LYS A 47 1.32 -7.45 0.09
C LYS A 47 0.38 -6.29 -0.23
N VAL A 48 0.86 -5.40 -1.10
CA VAL A 48 0.17 -4.20 -1.57
C VAL A 48 -0.02 -4.32 -3.08
N SER A 49 -1.17 -3.89 -3.59
CA SER A 49 -1.41 -3.93 -5.04
C SER A 49 -0.38 -3.09 -5.79
N ILE A 50 0.00 -3.56 -6.99
CA ILE A 50 0.98 -2.88 -7.85
C ILE A 50 0.58 -1.42 -8.09
N LYS A 51 -0.72 -1.17 -8.38
CA LYS A 51 -1.27 0.18 -8.56
C LYS A 51 -1.04 1.10 -7.35
N ARG A 52 -1.08 0.56 -6.14
CA ARG A 52 -0.87 1.33 -4.92
C ARG A 52 0.62 1.56 -4.66
N ILE A 53 1.49 0.63 -5.07
CA ILE A 53 2.95 0.85 -5.07
C ILE A 53 3.31 1.94 -6.08
N GLU A 54 2.79 1.88 -7.31
CA GLU A 54 2.95 2.91 -8.35
C GLU A 54 2.57 4.30 -7.82
N ALA A 55 1.45 4.41 -7.09
CA ALA A 55 1.01 5.65 -6.48
C ALA A 55 1.86 6.14 -5.30
N ILE A 56 2.70 5.28 -4.69
CA ILE A 56 3.63 5.67 -3.62
C ILE A 56 4.95 6.20 -4.19
N ILE A 57 5.36 5.69 -5.36
CA ILE A 57 6.62 6.07 -6.01
C ILE A 57 6.49 7.22 -7.01
N LYS A 58 5.27 7.53 -7.45
CA LYS A 58 4.94 8.68 -8.30
C LYS A 58 4.81 9.94 -7.46
#